data_AF-A0A967WKW8-F1
#
_entry.id   AF-A0A967WKW8-F1
#
_cell.length_a   1.000
_cell.length_b   1.000
_cell.length_c   1.000
_cell.angle_alpha   90.00
_cell.angle_beta   90.00
_cell.angle_gamma   90.00
#
_symmetry.space_group_name_H-M   'P 1'
#
loop_
_entity.id
_entity.type
_entity.pdbx_description
1 polymer ?
#
loop_
_entity_poly.entity_id
_entity_poly.type
_entity_poly.pdbx_seq_one_letter_code
_entity_poly.pdbx_strand_id
1 'polypeptide(L)'
;MSGSAVGKSVIKKVGGRSVVCSELTVGQVRGLLQQNSGGDLLDELLLEDVRLADLPIFTGLPAEELEQMLPSDLDVLVEGCKEANPSFFRMLAKLASLQKTA
;
A
#
# COMPACT_ATOMS: atom_id res chain seq x y z
N MET A 1 8.20 -13.85 17.67
CA MET A 1 8.00 -14.85 16.59
C MET A 1 7.36 -14.10 15.45
N SER A 2 8.18 -13.57 14.54
CA SER A 2 7.74 -12.73 13.42
C SER A 2 7.05 -13.63 12.39
N GLY A 3 5.71 -13.63 12.38
CA GLY A 3 4.96 -14.27 11.33
C GLY A 3 5.20 -13.50 10.04
N SER A 4 6.01 -14.05 9.14
CA SER A 4 6.15 -13.50 7.79
C SER A 4 4.78 -13.65 7.11
N ALA A 5 4.15 -12.53 6.75
CA ALA A 5 2.89 -12.54 6.03
C ALA A 5 3.07 -13.32 4.72
N VAL A 6 2.30 -14.41 4.55
CA VAL A 6 2.35 -15.22 3.32
C VAL A 6 1.40 -14.57 2.32
N GLY A 7 1.94 -13.72 1.45
CA GLY A 7 1.16 -13.04 0.42
C GLY A 7 0.76 -13.89 -0.76
N LYS A 8 -0.08 -13.32 -1.63
CA LYS A 8 -0.59 -14.00 -2.81
C LYS A 8 0.57 -14.45 -3.69
N SER A 9 0.56 -15.72 -4.10
CA SER A 9 1.56 -16.25 -5.02
C SER A 9 0.91 -16.83 -6.27
N VAL A 10 1.49 -16.54 -7.43
CA VAL A 10 1.02 -17.01 -8.73
C VAL A 10 2.15 -17.75 -9.43
N ILE A 11 1.88 -18.97 -9.89
CA ILE A 11 2.83 -19.73 -10.69
C ILE A 11 2.67 -19.36 -12.17
N LYS A 12 3.76 -19.00 -12.83
CA LYS A 12 3.81 -18.73 -14.28
C LYS A 12 4.75 -19.73 -14.95
N LYS A 13 4.33 -20.27 -16.10
CA LYS A 13 5.20 -21.06 -16.97
C LYS A 13 5.94 -20.12 -17.91
N VAL A 14 7.26 -20.09 -17.83
CA VAL A 14 8.13 -19.24 -18.66
C VAL A 14 9.20 -20.12 -19.29
N GLY A 15 9.17 -20.34 -20.60
CA GLY A 15 10.19 -21.16 -21.28
C GLY A 15 10.30 -22.60 -20.76
N GLY A 16 9.17 -23.24 -20.41
CA GLY A 16 9.13 -24.62 -19.92
C GLY A 16 9.42 -24.80 -18.42
N ARG A 17 9.85 -23.76 -17.70
CA ARG A 17 9.99 -23.78 -16.23
C ARG A 17 8.80 -23.11 -15.55
N SER A 18 8.42 -23.63 -14.39
CA SER A 18 7.48 -22.97 -13.48
C SER A 18 8.24 -21.97 -12.61
N VAL A 19 7.77 -20.73 -12.58
CA VAL A 19 8.30 -19.64 -11.77
C VAL A 19 7.22 -19.19 -10.80
N VAL A 20 7.58 -19.02 -9.53
CA VAL A 20 6.68 -18.50 -8.50
C VAL A 20 6.85 -16.98 -8.42
N CYS A 21 5.78 -16.25 -8.66
CA CYS A 21 5.70 -14.81 -8.42
C CYS A 21 4.97 -14.60 -7.09
N SER A 22 5.67 -14.08 -6.08
CA SER A 22 5.09 -13.79 -4.78
C SER A 22 4.86 -12.29 -4.62
N GLU A 23 3.77 -11.96 -3.95
CA GLU A 23 3.53 -10.63 -3.42
C GLU A 23 4.59 -10.27 -2.39
N LEU A 24 4.96 -8.98 -2.37
CA LEU A 24 5.98 -8.44 -1.49
C LEU A 24 5.33 -7.64 -0.38
N THR A 25 5.92 -7.66 0.81
CA THR A 25 5.49 -6.76 1.89
C THR A 25 5.85 -5.32 1.55
N VAL A 26 5.18 -4.37 2.21
CA VAL A 26 5.45 -2.94 2.09
C VAL A 26 6.95 -2.64 2.26
N GLY A 27 7.59 -3.21 3.29
CA GLY A 27 9.02 -3.02 3.52
C GLY A 27 9.93 -3.64 2.46
N GLN A 28 9.51 -4.75 1.83
CA GLN A 28 10.24 -5.30 0.68
C GLN A 28 10.13 -4.37 -0.54
N VAL A 29 8.95 -3.80 -0.81
CA VAL A 29 8.76 -2.81 -1.88
C VAL A 29 9.58 -1.54 -1.59
N ARG A 30 9.58 -1.07 -0.34
CA ARG A 30 10.38 0.08 0.10
C ARG A 30 11.87 -0.15 -0.14
N GLY A 31 12.37 -1.34 0.24
CA GLY A 31 13.75 -1.74 -0.04
C GLY A 31 14.11 -1.70 -1.52
N LEU A 32 13.19 -2.06 -2.43
CA LEU A 32 13.42 -1.99 -3.87
C LEU A 32 13.45 -0.55 -4.41
N LEU A 33 12.64 0.35 -3.85
CA LEU A 33 12.57 1.75 -4.31
C LEU A 33 13.70 2.61 -3.77
N GLN A 34 14.13 2.38 -2.53
CA GLN A 34 15.27 3.09 -1.91
C GLN A 34 16.59 2.81 -2.64
N GLN A 35 16.72 1.66 -3.31
CA GLN A 35 17.89 1.34 -4.14
C GLN A 35 18.02 2.26 -5.36
N ASN A 36 16.93 2.91 -5.80
CA ASN A 36 16.86 3.64 -7.06
C ASN A 36 16.46 5.13 -6.92
N SER A 37 16.01 5.56 -5.73
CA SER A 37 15.37 6.87 -5.55
C SER A 37 15.75 7.47 -4.19
N GLY A 38 16.23 8.71 -4.17
CA GLY A 38 16.67 9.42 -2.94
C GLY A 38 15.54 10.00 -2.08
N GLY A 39 14.34 9.42 -2.13
CA GLY A 39 13.17 9.92 -1.41
C GLY A 39 12.11 8.84 -1.24
N ASP A 40 11.23 9.03 -0.26
CA ASP A 40 10.21 8.06 0.10
C ASP A 40 8.98 8.12 -0.83
N LEU A 41 9.21 7.74 -2.09
CA LEU A 41 8.17 7.67 -3.11
C LEU A 41 7.09 6.64 -2.78
N LEU A 42 7.42 5.66 -1.94
CA LEU A 42 6.47 4.62 -1.56
C LEU A 42 5.31 5.21 -0.76
N ASP A 43 5.61 6.11 0.17
CA ASP A 43 4.58 6.69 1.04
C ASP A 43 3.50 7.47 0.28
N GLU A 44 3.90 8.06 -0.85
CA GLU A 44 3.04 8.90 -1.69
C GLU A 44 2.37 8.13 -2.85
N LEU A 45 2.97 7.03 -3.32
CA LEU A 45 2.54 6.37 -4.57
C LEU A 45 1.91 4.98 -4.39
N LEU A 46 2.06 4.35 -3.21
CA LEU A 46 1.60 2.97 -3.02
C LEU A 46 0.07 2.86 -3.05
N LEU A 47 -0.62 3.86 -2.51
CA LEU A 47 -2.06 3.87 -2.28
C LEU A 47 -2.69 5.06 -3.02
N GLU A 48 -3.86 4.86 -3.63
CA GLU A 48 -4.48 5.88 -4.48
C GLU A 48 -5.22 6.98 -3.69
N ASP A 49 -5.94 6.59 -2.62
CA ASP A 49 -6.86 7.48 -1.91
C ASP A 49 -6.30 8.11 -0.62
N VAL A 50 -5.22 7.55 -0.09
CA VAL A 50 -4.60 7.97 1.16
C VAL A 50 -3.11 7.68 1.11
N ARG A 51 -2.28 8.48 1.77
CA ARG A 51 -0.84 8.20 1.84
C ARG A 51 -0.57 7.13 2.88
N LEU A 52 0.45 6.29 2.64
CA LEU A 52 0.82 5.25 3.60
C LEU A 52 1.18 5.84 4.98
N ALA A 53 1.86 6.98 4.99
CA ALA A 53 2.25 7.69 6.21
C ALA A 53 1.06 8.21 7.03
N ASP A 54 -0.14 8.33 6.44
CA ASP A 54 -1.34 8.77 7.13
C ASP A 54 -2.14 7.61 7.76
N LEU A 55 -1.91 6.35 7.33
CA LEU A 55 -2.63 5.18 7.85
C LEU A 55 -2.54 4.98 9.37
N PRO A 56 -1.41 5.27 10.05
CA PRO A 56 -1.35 5.22 11.52
C PRO A 56 -2.38 6.13 12.20
N ILE A 57 -2.75 7.27 11.58
CA ILE A 57 -3.73 8.20 12.15
C ILE A 57 -5.14 7.60 12.12
N PHE A 58 -5.48 6.84 11.06
CA PHE A 58 -6.79 6.21 10.91
C PHE A 58 -6.94 4.92 11.70
N THR A 59 -5.87 4.15 11.83
CA THR A 59 -5.91 2.76 12.32
C THR A 59 -5.32 2.58 13.71
N GLY A 60 -4.44 3.50 14.14
CA GLY A 60 -3.64 3.35 15.36
C GLY A 60 -2.49 2.35 15.24
N LEU A 61 -2.28 1.75 14.06
CA LEU A 61 -1.18 0.81 13.83
C LEU A 61 0.16 1.56 13.72
N PRO A 62 1.24 1.05 14.33
CA PRO A 62 2.57 1.62 14.15
C PRO A 62 3.10 1.38 12.74
N ALA A 63 3.96 2.27 12.25
CA ALA A 63 4.52 2.18 10.90
C ALA A 63 5.26 0.86 10.68
N GLU A 64 5.96 0.36 11.71
CA GLU A 64 6.69 -0.91 11.66
C GLU A 64 5.78 -2.11 11.39
N GLU A 65 4.52 -2.06 11.83
CA GLU A 65 3.54 -3.10 11.56
C GLU A 65 3.05 -3.01 10.11
N LEU A 66 2.79 -1.80 9.61
CA LEU A 66 2.45 -1.56 8.21
C LEU A 66 3.55 -2.04 7.25
N GLU A 67 4.82 -1.91 7.62
CA GLU A 67 5.96 -2.44 6.84
C GLU A 67 5.93 -3.96 6.66
N GLN A 68 5.33 -4.69 7.60
CA GLN A 68 5.20 -6.15 7.55
C GLN A 68 3.94 -6.60 6.80
N MET A 69 3.00 -5.69 6.56
CA MET A 69 1.77 -5.98 5.84
C MET A 69 2.02 -6.10 4.33
N LEU A 70 1.10 -6.78 3.65
CA LEU A 70 1.06 -6.84 2.20
C LEU A 70 0.27 -5.63 1.68
N PRO A 71 0.57 -5.13 0.46
CA PRO A 71 -0.26 -4.12 -0.19
C PRO A 71 -1.75 -4.50 -0.24
N SER A 72 -2.08 -5.78 -0.47
CA SER A 72 -3.47 -6.25 -0.42
C SER A 72 -4.13 -6.09 0.95
N ASP A 73 -3.36 -6.22 2.04
CA ASP A 73 -3.89 -6.02 3.39
C ASP A 73 -4.11 -4.52 3.65
N LEU A 74 -3.25 -3.66 3.10
CA LEU A 74 -3.44 -2.21 3.16
C LEU A 74 -4.69 -1.78 2.40
N ASP A 75 -5.00 -2.39 1.25
CA ASP A 75 -6.25 -2.12 0.53
C ASP A 75 -7.48 -2.35 1.42
N VAL A 76 -7.47 -3.43 2.22
CA VAL A 76 -8.53 -3.72 3.19
C VAL A 76 -8.60 -2.64 4.27
N LEU A 77 -7.45 -2.17 4.79
CA LEU A 77 -7.43 -1.07 5.75
C LEU A 77 -7.97 0.22 5.15
N VAL A 78 -7.62 0.55 3.90
CA VAL A 78 -8.10 1.75 3.20
C VAL A 78 -9.62 1.71 3.06
N GLU A 79 -10.20 0.57 2.68
CA GLU A 79 -11.67 0.43 2.63
C GLU A 79 -12.29 0.61 4.02
N GLY A 80 -11.71 0.02 5.07
CA GLY A 80 -12.15 0.28 6.45
C GLY A 80 -12.06 1.75 6.87
N CYS A 81 -11.01 2.46 6.44
CA CYS A 81 -10.85 3.89 6.67
C CYS A 81 -11.94 4.71 5.97
N LYS A 82 -12.29 4.35 4.72
CA LYS A 82 -13.36 4.97 3.95
C LYS A 82 -14.74 4.75 4.56
N GLU A 83 -15.01 3.54 5.03
CA GLU A 83 -16.24 3.20 5.73
C GLU A 83 -16.41 4.00 7.03
N ALA A 84 -15.33 4.15 7.81
CA ALA A 84 -15.35 4.91 9.05
C ALA A 84 -15.40 6.43 8.83
N ASN A 85 -14.78 6.95 7.76
CA ASN A 85 -14.59 8.38 7.52
C ASN A 85 -15.17 8.88 6.18
N PRO A 86 -16.43 8.56 5.81
CA PRO A 86 -16.94 8.78 4.45
C PRO A 86 -16.97 10.27 4.06
N SER A 87 -17.20 11.17 5.01
CA SER A 87 -17.19 12.62 4.77
C SER A 87 -15.81 13.15 4.37
N PHE A 88 -14.75 12.64 4.99
CA PHE A 88 -13.37 13.02 4.70
C PHE A 88 -12.99 12.62 3.26
N PHE A 89 -13.24 11.37 2.88
CA PHE A 89 -12.92 10.89 1.53
C PHE A 89 -13.79 11.56 0.44
N ARG A 90 -15.07 11.87 0.73
CA ARG A 90 -15.89 12.70 -0.17
C ARG A 90 -15.33 14.11 -0.34
N MET A 91 -14.78 14.71 0.73
CA MET A 91 -14.13 16.01 0.66
C MET A 91 -12.85 15.95 -0.18
N LEU A 92 -12.00 14.94 0.01
CA LEU A 92 -10.80 14.73 -0.81
C LEU A 92 -11.13 14.53 -2.29
N ALA A 93 -12.13 13.71 -2.61
CA ALA A 93 -12.56 13.50 -3.99
C ALA A 93 -13.04 14.81 -4.67
N LYS A 94 -13.74 15.67 -3.92
CA LYS A 94 -14.13 17.01 -4.40
C LYS A 94 -12.92 17.92 -4.59
N LEU A 95 -11.95 17.87 -3.68
CA LEU A 95 -10.74 18.68 -3.81
C LEU A 95 -9.92 18.27 -5.03
N ALA A 96 -9.77 16.97 -5.27
CA ALA A 96 -9.07 16.44 -6.45
C ALA A 96 -9.75 16.80 -7.77
N SER A 97 -11.09 16.85 -7.82
CA SER A 97 -11.81 17.25 -9.04
C SER A 97 -11.66 18.74 -9.36
N LEU A 98 -11.56 19.60 -8.33
CA LEU A 98 -11.27 21.02 -8.51
C LEU A 98 -9.86 21.25 -9.10
N GLN A 99 -8.88 20.47 -8.64
CA GLN A 99 -7.49 20.57 -9.12
C GLN A 99 -7.32 20.10 -10.58
N LYS A 100 -8.10 19.10 -11.02
CA LYS A 100 -8.10 18.64 -12.42
C LYS A 100 -8.73 19.62 -13.42
N THR A 101 -9.47 20.60 -12.91
CA THR A 101 -10.20 21.59 -13.72
C THR A 101 -9.42 22.91 -13.85
N ALA A 102 -8.31 23.06 -13.13
CA ALA A 102 -7.39 24.21 -13.20
C ALA A 102 -6.23 23.93 -14.17
#